data_AF-A0A2E1VW19-F1
#
_entry.id   AF-A0A2E1VW19-F1
#
_cell.length_a   1.000
_cell.length_b   1.000
_cell.length_c   1.000
_cell.angle_alpha   90.00
_cell.angle_beta   90.00
_cell.angle_gamma   90.00
#
_symmetry.space_group_name_H-M   'P 1'
#
loop_
_entity.id
_entity.type
_entity.pdbx_description
1 polymer ?
#
loop_
_entity_poly.entity_id
_entity_poly.type
_entity_poly.pdbx_seq_one_letter_code
_entity_poly.pdbx_strand_id
1 'polypeptide(L)'
;MRDHLCSLERGLPLGDWTGRGFGLLIAYLIPGFAVLWFLQDHSVTVRAWLEQEGCSMGAAPAVGGFLYSTIASMGIGVVLSGARWMVVDQLHARTGLARPTWDDSLLERRLEGYVQLVEEHYRYYQAYANGLVALCVVLVLIGPAALSGQGLVVGAGLGVVLFCSSRDALRKCYSRVSQLMQHQEAIPMTNGGPQHHPAPKEPKSKDKKKPEGSSEPKKG
;
A
#
# COMPACT_ATOMS: atom_id res chain seq x y z
N MET A 1 10.07 38.32 17.86
CA MET A 1 10.12 38.30 16.37
C MET A 1 11.13 37.28 15.81
N ARG A 2 11.93 36.58 16.63
CA ARG A 2 12.83 35.49 16.20
C ARG A 2 12.23 34.08 16.35
N ASP A 3 11.12 33.95 17.10
CA ASP A 3 10.53 32.64 17.41
C ASP A 3 9.62 32.08 16.32
N HIS A 4 9.27 32.87 15.30
CA HIS A 4 8.45 32.44 14.17
C HIS A 4 9.23 31.73 13.06
N LEU A 5 10.56 31.83 13.04
CA LEU A 5 11.38 31.20 11.98
C LEU A 5 11.80 29.78 12.32
N CYS A 6 11.77 29.37 13.59
CA CYS A 6 12.16 28.03 14.04
C CYS A 6 11.03 26.98 13.90
N SER A 7 9.82 27.40 13.47
CA SER A 7 8.67 26.49 13.28
C SER A 7 8.43 26.08 11.83
N LEU A 8 9.14 26.67 10.86
CA LEU A 8 8.97 26.40 9.43
C LEU A 8 9.94 25.34 8.88
N GLU A 9 10.94 24.91 9.65
CA GLU A 9 11.90 23.86 9.24
C GLU A 9 11.55 22.45 9.75
N ARG A 10 10.47 22.28 10.53
CA ARG A 10 9.99 20.96 10.96
C ARG A 10 8.86 20.48 10.05
N GLY A 11 9.20 19.65 9.06
CA GLY A 11 8.22 18.73 8.49
C GLY A 11 8.19 18.55 6.97
N LEU A 12 9.32 18.64 6.27
CA LEU A 12 9.42 17.90 5.00
C LEU A 12 9.78 16.45 5.35
N PRO A 13 8.87 15.47 5.16
CA PRO A 13 9.13 14.07 5.46
C PRO A 13 10.19 13.55 4.47
N LEU A 14 11.45 13.66 4.87
CA LEU A 14 12.62 13.17 4.15
C LEU A 14 12.73 11.63 4.16
N GLY A 15 11.68 10.91 4.55
CA GLY A 15 11.70 9.47 4.85
C GLY A 15 10.74 8.56 4.06
N ASP A 16 9.92 9.08 3.14
CA ASP A 16 8.86 8.27 2.48
C ASP A 16 9.24 7.69 1.11
N TRP A 17 10.50 7.83 0.69
CA TRP A 17 10.94 7.45 -0.65
C TRP A 17 11.05 5.93 -0.85
N THR A 18 11.36 5.18 0.20
CA THR A 18 11.67 3.74 0.08
C THR A 18 10.42 2.94 -0.23
N GLY A 19 9.29 3.21 0.43
CA GLY A 19 8.02 2.50 0.21
C GLY A 19 7.39 2.86 -1.14
N ARG A 20 7.27 4.15 -1.43
CA ARG A 20 6.70 4.63 -2.70
C ARG A 20 7.54 4.24 -3.91
N GLY A 21 8.86 4.38 -3.80
CA GLY A 21 9.80 4.00 -4.86
C GLY A 21 9.75 2.50 -5.15
N PHE A 22 9.74 1.66 -4.11
CA PHE A 22 9.60 0.22 -4.27
C PHE A 22 8.26 -0.16 -4.90
N GLY A 23 7.16 0.44 -4.45
CA GLY A 23 5.82 0.22 -5.01
C GLY A 23 5.74 0.54 -6.50
N LEU A 24 6.39 1.62 -6.96
CA LEU A 24 6.47 1.97 -8.38
C LEU A 24 7.35 0.98 -9.17
N LEU A 25 8.47 0.55 -8.59
CA LEU A 25 9.36 -0.41 -9.21
C LEU A 25 8.64 -1.74 -9.49
N ILE A 26 7.94 -2.29 -8.50
CA ILE A 26 7.22 -3.55 -8.67
C ILE A 26 5.99 -3.40 -9.58
N ALA A 27 5.33 -2.24 -9.56
CA ALA A 27 4.11 -2.01 -10.32
C ALA A 27 4.36 -1.74 -11.81
N TYR A 28 5.45 -1.05 -12.15
CA TYR A 28 5.70 -0.58 -13.52
C TYR A 28 6.98 -1.15 -14.12
N LEU A 29 8.09 -1.03 -13.40
CA LEU A 29 9.41 -1.37 -13.95
C LEU A 29 9.55 -2.88 -14.19
N ILE A 30 9.25 -3.71 -13.19
CA ILE A 30 9.38 -5.17 -13.30
C ILE A 30 8.50 -5.75 -14.44
N PRO A 31 7.18 -5.50 -14.48
CA PRO A 31 6.34 -6.08 -15.54
C PRO A 31 6.69 -5.52 -16.92
N GLY A 32 7.08 -4.24 -17.01
CA GLY A 32 7.51 -3.65 -18.27
C GLY A 32 8.83 -4.24 -18.78
N PHE A 33 9.80 -4.46 -17.89
CA PHE A 33 11.06 -5.10 -18.22
C PHE A 33 10.86 -6.55 -18.69
N ALA A 34 9.95 -7.29 -18.05
CA ALA A 34 9.61 -8.64 -18.49
C ALA A 34 9.17 -8.67 -19.97
N VAL A 35 8.28 -7.77 -20.39
CA VAL A 35 7.89 -7.67 -21.80
C VAL A 35 9.05 -7.23 -22.69
N LEU A 36 9.83 -6.22 -22.25
CA LEU A 36 10.99 -5.72 -23.00
C LEU A 36 12.02 -6.83 -23.27
N TRP A 37 12.24 -7.71 -22.29
CA TRP A 37 13.14 -8.85 -22.41
C TRP A 37 12.73 -9.79 -23.54
N PHE A 38 11.44 -10.11 -23.68
CA PHE A 38 10.98 -10.95 -24.81
C PHE A 38 10.98 -10.18 -26.14
N LEU A 39 10.86 -8.86 -26.11
CA LEU A 39 10.90 -8.03 -27.32
C LEU A 39 12.28 -8.00 -27.98
N GLN A 40 13.34 -8.36 -27.26
CA GLN A 40 14.70 -8.45 -27.79
C GLN A 40 14.83 -9.48 -28.92
N ASP A 41 14.01 -10.53 -28.89
CA ASP A 41 13.98 -11.55 -29.94
C ASP A 41 13.39 -10.99 -31.25
N HIS A 42 12.62 -9.90 -31.18
CA HIS A 42 11.88 -9.34 -32.31
C HIS A 42 12.46 -8.01 -32.81
N SER A 43 13.31 -7.35 -32.02
CA SER A 43 13.91 -6.06 -32.36
C SER A 43 15.40 -6.05 -32.07
N VAL A 44 16.20 -5.92 -33.14
CA VAL A 44 17.66 -5.77 -33.05
C VAL A 44 18.05 -4.56 -32.20
N THR A 45 17.24 -3.50 -32.22
CA THR A 45 17.47 -2.29 -31.41
C THR A 45 17.30 -2.57 -29.92
N VAL A 46 16.22 -3.26 -29.54
CA VAL A 46 15.98 -3.63 -28.13
C VAL A 46 17.06 -4.60 -27.64
N ARG A 47 17.46 -5.54 -28.51
CA ARG A 47 18.56 -6.45 -28.26
C ARG A 47 19.85 -5.70 -27.99
N ALA A 48 20.24 -4.73 -28.82
CA ALA A 48 21.42 -3.91 -28.60
C ALA A 48 21.39 -3.09 -27.29
N TRP A 49 20.21 -2.83 -26.72
CA TRP A 49 20.10 -2.20 -25.39
C TRP A 49 20.28 -3.19 -24.24
N LEU A 50 19.90 -4.45 -24.42
CA LEU A 50 19.87 -5.50 -23.37
C LEU A 50 21.09 -6.42 -23.42
N GLU A 51 21.42 -6.93 -24.60
CA GLU A 51 22.62 -7.68 -24.90
C GLU A 51 23.78 -6.70 -25.10
N GLN A 52 24.59 -6.54 -24.07
CA GLN A 52 25.99 -6.17 -24.27
C GLN A 52 26.77 -7.36 -24.82
N GLU A 53 26.38 -7.88 -25.99
CA GLU A 53 27.15 -8.92 -26.67
C GLU A 53 28.29 -8.29 -27.48
N GLY A 54 29.45 -8.23 -26.81
CA GLY A 54 30.79 -8.56 -27.32
C GLY A 54 31.16 -8.19 -28.76
N CYS A 55 32.05 -7.20 -28.91
CA CYS A 55 33.37 -7.33 -29.58
C CYS A 55 34.04 -5.95 -29.75
N SER A 56 34.54 -5.39 -28.65
CA SER A 56 35.85 -4.74 -28.68
C SER A 56 36.43 -4.91 -27.30
N MET A 57 37.51 -5.68 -27.19
CA MET A 57 38.32 -5.69 -25.97
C MET A 57 38.65 -4.24 -25.62
N GLY A 58 37.96 -3.67 -24.62
CA GLY A 58 38.17 -2.29 -24.16
C GLY A 58 36.95 -1.36 -24.13
N ALA A 59 35.76 -1.76 -24.59
CA ALA A 59 34.58 -0.89 -24.45
C ALA A 59 33.95 -1.04 -23.05
N ALA A 60 34.04 0.01 -22.24
CA ALA A 60 33.42 0.10 -20.91
C ALA A 60 31.90 -0.11 -20.98
N PRO A 61 31.24 -0.59 -19.90
CA PRO A 61 29.79 -0.70 -19.85
C PRO A 61 29.13 0.63 -20.20
N ALA A 62 28.35 0.67 -21.28
CA ALA A 62 27.68 1.88 -21.69
C ALA A 62 26.49 2.14 -20.76
N VAL A 63 26.63 3.11 -19.85
CA VAL A 63 25.56 3.65 -19.00
C VAL A 63 24.26 3.91 -19.78
N GLY A 64 24.38 4.20 -21.09
CA GLY A 64 23.25 4.38 -22.00
C GLY A 64 22.32 3.16 -22.12
N GLY A 65 22.84 1.93 -22.23
CA GLY A 65 21.99 0.73 -22.40
C GLY A 65 21.08 0.48 -21.21
N PHE A 66 21.64 0.61 -20.00
CA PHE A 66 20.87 0.57 -18.76
C PHE A 66 19.81 1.70 -18.68
N LEU A 67 20.17 2.92 -19.06
CA LEU A 67 19.22 4.04 -19.04
C LEU A 67 18.07 3.83 -20.03
N TYR A 68 18.36 3.43 -21.27
CA TYR A 68 17.34 3.16 -22.29
C TYR A 68 16.44 1.99 -21.90
N SER A 69 16.99 0.88 -21.43
CA SER A 69 16.20 -0.26 -20.98
C SER A 69 15.32 0.09 -19.78
N THR A 70 15.81 0.88 -18.83
CA THR A 70 15.02 1.34 -17.67
C THR A 70 13.86 2.24 -18.10
N ILE A 71 14.11 3.24 -18.96
CA ILE A 71 13.07 4.15 -19.47
C ILE A 71 12.05 3.38 -20.31
N ALA A 72 12.51 2.50 -21.21
CA ALA A 72 11.64 1.67 -22.04
C ALA A 72 10.76 0.75 -21.20
N SER A 73 11.34 0.11 -20.17
CA SER A 73 10.61 -0.75 -19.23
C SER A 73 9.54 0.04 -18.48
N MET A 74 9.87 1.25 -18.00
CA MET A 74 8.89 2.12 -17.35
C MET A 74 7.75 2.52 -18.31
N GLY A 75 8.09 2.88 -19.55
CA GLY A 75 7.12 3.22 -20.58
C GLY A 75 6.17 2.05 -20.90
N ILE A 76 6.70 0.85 -21.08
CA ILE A 76 5.90 -0.37 -21.28
C ILE A 76 5.04 -0.65 -20.05
N GLY A 77 5.57 -0.50 -18.84
CA GLY A 77 4.82 -0.66 -17.59
C GLY A 77 3.60 0.26 -17.49
N VAL A 78 3.71 1.50 -17.97
CA VAL A 78 2.58 2.45 -18.05
C VAL A 78 1.53 1.97 -19.05
N VAL A 79 1.95 1.49 -20.23
CA VAL A 79 1.03 0.92 -21.23
C VAL A 79 0.31 -0.31 -20.68
N LEU A 80 1.04 -1.22 -20.02
CA LEU A 80 0.47 -2.38 -19.35
C LEU A 80 -0.57 -1.99 -18.28
N SER A 81 -0.35 -0.88 -17.58
CA SER A 81 -1.30 -0.36 -16.60
C SER A 81 -2.61 0.12 -17.22
N GLY A 82 -2.56 0.66 -18.44
CA GLY A 82 -3.73 1.00 -19.24
C GLY A 82 -4.47 -0.25 -19.74
N ALA A 83 -3.73 -1.22 -20.27
CA ALA A 83 -4.30 -2.50 -20.70
C ALA A 83 -4.93 -3.29 -19.53
N ARG A 84 -4.30 -3.27 -18.36
CA ARG A 84 -4.84 -3.81 -17.10
C ARG A 84 -6.21 -3.20 -16.81
N TRP A 85 -6.33 -1.87 -16.87
CA TRP A 85 -7.61 -1.19 -16.63
C TRP A 85 -8.71 -1.65 -17.60
N MET A 86 -8.38 -1.84 -18.88
CA MET A 86 -9.34 -2.30 -19.88
C MET A 86 -9.77 -3.76 -19.70
N VAL A 87 -8.89 -4.63 -19.20
CA VAL A 87 -9.12 -6.08 -19.17
C VAL A 87 -9.37 -6.59 -17.75
N VAL A 88 -8.40 -6.39 -16.86
CA VAL A 88 -8.38 -6.97 -15.51
C VAL A 88 -9.40 -6.28 -14.61
N ASP A 89 -9.45 -4.95 -14.60
CA ASP A 89 -10.41 -4.21 -13.76
C ASP A 89 -11.85 -4.49 -14.19
N GLN A 90 -12.11 -4.59 -15.51
CA GLN A 90 -13.41 -4.97 -16.04
C GLN A 90 -13.80 -6.41 -15.64
N LEU A 91 -12.83 -7.34 -15.67
CA LEU A 91 -13.06 -8.71 -15.25
C LEU A 91 -13.34 -8.80 -13.75
N HIS A 92 -12.61 -8.06 -12.91
CA HIS A 92 -12.85 -7.95 -11.48
C HIS A 92 -14.24 -7.37 -11.17
N ALA A 93 -14.64 -6.31 -11.87
CA ALA A 93 -15.97 -5.72 -11.73
C ALA A 93 -17.07 -6.73 -12.09
N ARG A 94 -16.92 -7.43 -13.22
CA ARG A 94 -17.89 -8.46 -13.67
C ARG A 94 -17.99 -9.65 -12.73
N THR A 95 -16.89 -10.02 -12.08
CA THR A 95 -16.84 -11.12 -11.12
C THR A 95 -17.22 -10.68 -9.69
N GLY A 96 -17.82 -9.51 -9.53
CA GLY A 96 -18.45 -9.07 -8.28
C GLY A 96 -17.55 -8.23 -7.35
N LEU A 97 -16.38 -7.79 -7.80
CA LEU A 97 -15.57 -6.84 -7.06
C LEU A 97 -15.91 -5.41 -7.53
N ALA A 98 -17.07 -4.92 -7.12
CA ALA A 98 -17.52 -3.57 -7.44
C ALA A 98 -16.71 -2.52 -6.66
N ARG A 99 -16.38 -1.41 -7.34
CA ARG A 99 -15.74 -0.26 -6.70
C ARG A 99 -16.73 0.37 -5.70
N PRO A 100 -16.36 0.59 -4.43
CA PRO A 100 -17.24 1.27 -3.49
C PRO A 100 -17.41 2.74 -3.86
N THR A 101 -18.57 3.31 -3.58
CA THR A 101 -18.81 4.76 -3.64
C THR A 101 -18.30 5.41 -2.35
N TRP A 102 -17.23 6.18 -2.43
CA TRP A 102 -16.68 6.93 -1.29
C TRP A 102 -17.11 8.40 -1.36
N ASP A 103 -17.22 9.05 -0.21
CA ASP A 103 -17.43 10.49 -0.11
C ASP A 103 -16.06 11.20 -0.16
N ASP A 104 -15.79 11.89 -1.26
CA ASP A 104 -14.52 12.57 -1.49
C ASP A 104 -14.27 13.72 -0.49
N SER A 105 -15.31 14.25 0.16
CA SER A 105 -15.17 15.29 1.19
C SER A 105 -14.45 14.79 2.45
N LEU A 106 -14.51 13.48 2.72
CA LEU A 106 -13.81 12.85 3.83
C LEU A 106 -12.36 12.51 3.49
N LEU A 107 -12.01 12.46 2.19
CA LEU A 107 -10.68 12.08 1.72
C LEU A 107 -9.63 13.13 2.09
N GLU A 108 -9.95 14.42 1.92
CA GLU A 108 -9.03 15.51 2.28
C GLU A 108 -8.65 15.49 3.77
N ARG A 109 -9.61 15.14 4.62
CA ARG A 109 -9.40 15.06 6.08
C ARG A 109 -8.59 13.83 6.50
N ARG A 110 -8.47 12.82 5.64
CA ARG A 110 -7.90 11.50 5.95
C ARG A 110 -6.83 11.07 4.95
N LEU A 111 -6.19 12.05 4.31
CA LEU A 111 -5.27 11.83 3.19
C LEU A 111 -4.07 10.97 3.56
N GLU A 112 -3.48 11.19 4.75
CA GLU A 112 -2.28 10.47 5.19
C GLU A 112 -2.55 8.96 5.36
N GLY A 113 -3.62 8.61 6.08
CA GLY A 113 -4.04 7.21 6.23
C GLY A 113 -4.44 6.57 4.90
N TYR A 114 -5.04 7.33 3.97
CA TYR A 114 -5.39 6.84 2.64
C TYR A 114 -4.13 6.56 1.79
N VAL A 115 -3.15 7.46 1.78
CA VAL A 115 -1.90 7.31 1.04
C VAL A 115 -1.15 6.06 1.50
N GLN A 116 -1.02 5.86 2.82
CA GLN A 116 -0.39 4.65 3.37
C GLN A 116 -1.09 3.38 2.88
N LEU A 117 -2.42 3.38 2.89
CA LEU A 117 -3.22 2.21 2.50
C LEU A 117 -3.10 1.88 1.01
N VAL A 118 -3.04 2.91 0.17
CA VAL A 118 -2.74 2.79 -1.26
C VAL A 118 -1.34 2.22 -1.48
N GLU A 119 -0.34 2.71 -0.73
CA GLU A 119 1.04 2.23 -0.85
C GLU A 119 1.18 0.75 -0.46
N GLU A 120 0.52 0.32 0.62
CA GLU A 120 0.62 -1.04 1.14
C GLU A 120 -0.18 -2.08 0.36
N HIS A 121 -1.33 -1.73 -0.22
CA HIS A 121 -2.24 -2.72 -0.81
C HIS A 121 -2.45 -2.51 -2.31
N TYR A 122 -2.62 -1.25 -2.73
CA TYR A 122 -2.93 -0.96 -4.13
C TYR A 122 -1.70 -1.15 -5.03
N ARG A 123 -0.49 -0.87 -4.55
CA ARG A 123 0.75 -1.10 -5.33
C ARG A 123 1.00 -2.58 -5.62
N TYR A 124 0.74 -3.46 -4.65
CA TYR A 124 0.82 -4.91 -4.86
C TYR A 124 -0.25 -5.40 -5.84
N TYR A 125 -1.48 -4.86 -5.75
CA TYR A 125 -2.49 -5.10 -6.77
C TYR A 125 -1.98 -4.71 -8.18
N GLN A 126 -1.42 -3.51 -8.33
CA GLN A 126 -0.87 -3.04 -9.61
C GLN A 126 0.24 -3.98 -10.11
N ALA A 127 1.16 -4.41 -9.25
CA ALA A 127 2.22 -5.35 -9.60
C ALA A 127 1.68 -6.69 -10.11
N TYR A 128 0.74 -7.31 -9.39
CA TYR A 128 0.17 -8.59 -9.80
C TYR A 128 -0.65 -8.48 -11.09
N ALA A 129 -1.47 -7.43 -11.20
CA ALA A 129 -2.35 -7.25 -12.34
C ALA A 129 -1.59 -6.83 -13.60
N ASN A 130 -0.58 -5.95 -13.49
CA ASN A 130 0.31 -5.62 -14.61
C ASN A 130 1.19 -6.80 -14.99
N GLY A 131 1.66 -7.59 -14.01
CA GLY A 131 2.37 -8.83 -14.25
C GLY A 131 1.53 -9.86 -15.02
N LEU A 132 0.23 -9.96 -14.73
CA LEU A 132 -0.70 -10.82 -15.47
C LEU A 132 -0.82 -10.36 -16.94
N VAL A 133 -0.99 -9.06 -17.17
CA VAL A 133 -1.05 -8.52 -18.54
C VAL A 133 0.28 -8.73 -19.28
N ALA A 134 1.41 -8.48 -18.61
CA ALA A 134 2.75 -8.74 -19.15
C ALA A 134 2.91 -10.21 -19.57
N LEU A 135 2.50 -11.14 -18.71
CA LEU A 135 2.54 -12.57 -19.00
C LEU A 135 1.68 -12.93 -20.23
N CYS A 136 0.47 -12.38 -20.35
CA CYS A 136 -0.37 -12.58 -21.53
C CYS A 136 0.32 -12.06 -22.80
N VAL A 137 0.91 -10.86 -22.76
CA VAL A 137 1.66 -10.29 -23.89
C VAL A 137 2.82 -11.20 -24.27
N VAL A 138 3.61 -11.66 -23.30
CA VAL A 138 4.74 -12.57 -23.52
C VAL A 138 4.28 -13.89 -24.16
N LEU A 139 3.21 -14.49 -23.66
CA LEU A 139 2.66 -15.74 -24.23
C LEU A 139 2.18 -15.54 -25.68
N VAL A 140 1.64 -14.37 -26.00
CA VAL A 140 1.26 -14.00 -27.37
C VAL A 140 2.48 -13.82 -28.27
N LEU A 141 3.54 -13.17 -27.77
CA LEU A 141 4.79 -12.94 -28.52
C LEU A 141 5.52 -14.26 -28.81
N ILE A 142 5.60 -15.17 -27.84
CA ILE A 142 6.19 -16.50 -28.03
C ILE A 142 5.36 -17.33 -29.02
N GLY A 143 4.03 -17.23 -28.93
CA GLY A 143 3.09 -17.96 -29.76
C GLY A 143 2.91 -19.42 -29.32
N PRO A 144 1.73 -20.01 -29.55
CA PRO A 144 1.37 -21.33 -29.01
C PRO A 144 2.21 -22.48 -29.56
N ALA A 145 2.79 -22.33 -30.75
CA ALA A 145 3.61 -23.36 -31.39
C ALA A 145 5.02 -23.47 -30.76
N ALA A 146 5.52 -22.41 -30.13
CA ALA A 146 6.84 -22.40 -29.50
C ALA A 146 6.80 -22.78 -28.02
N LEU A 147 5.62 -22.83 -27.41
CA LEU A 147 5.45 -23.24 -26.02
C LEU A 147 5.40 -24.76 -25.90
N SER A 148 6.33 -25.31 -25.12
CA SER A 148 6.22 -26.70 -24.66
C SER A 148 4.96 -26.88 -23.80
N GLY A 149 4.42 -28.10 -23.73
CA GLY A 149 3.26 -28.38 -22.88
C GLY A 149 3.50 -28.01 -21.41
N GLN A 150 4.73 -28.19 -20.91
CA GLN A 150 5.13 -27.75 -19.58
C GLN A 150 5.14 -26.22 -19.45
N GLY A 151 5.64 -25.50 -20.46
CA GLY A 151 5.62 -24.04 -20.50
C GLY A 151 4.20 -23.46 -20.42
N LEU A 152 3.24 -24.06 -21.12
CA LEU A 152 1.83 -23.67 -21.03
C LEU A 152 1.26 -23.88 -19.63
N VAL A 153 1.54 -25.03 -19.00
CA VAL A 153 1.04 -25.34 -17.65
C VAL A 153 1.61 -24.37 -16.62
N VAL A 154 2.92 -24.09 -16.70
CA VAL A 154 3.58 -23.12 -15.79
C VAL A 154 3.05 -21.71 -16.03
N GLY A 155 2.92 -21.27 -17.28
CA GLY A 155 2.37 -19.97 -17.62
C GLY A 155 0.92 -19.81 -17.15
N ALA A 156 0.07 -20.81 -17.38
CA ALA A 156 -1.30 -20.81 -16.89
C ALA A 156 -1.38 -20.79 -15.36
N GLY A 157 -0.58 -21.61 -14.69
CA GLY A 157 -0.49 -21.65 -13.23
C GLY A 157 -0.06 -20.30 -12.65
N LEU A 158 0.97 -19.67 -13.22
CA LEU A 158 1.42 -18.34 -12.82
C LEU A 158 0.34 -17.28 -13.07
N GLY A 159 -0.35 -17.34 -14.22
CA GLY A 159 -1.46 -16.46 -14.55
C GLY A 159 -2.60 -16.56 -13.54
N VAL A 160 -2.96 -17.77 -13.12
CA VAL A 160 -3.98 -18.00 -12.07
C VAL A 160 -3.52 -17.40 -10.74
N VAL A 161 -2.27 -17.62 -10.33
CA VAL A 161 -1.73 -17.06 -9.08
C VAL A 161 -1.75 -15.54 -9.11
N LEU A 162 -1.31 -14.91 -10.21
CA LEU A 162 -1.31 -13.46 -10.37
C LEU A 162 -2.73 -12.89 -10.37
N PHE A 163 -3.67 -13.54 -11.06
CA PHE A 163 -5.07 -13.13 -11.07
C PHE A 163 -5.69 -13.20 -9.67
N CYS A 164 -5.57 -14.34 -8.98
CA CYS A 164 -6.09 -14.51 -7.63
C CYS A 164 -5.47 -13.53 -6.63
N SER A 165 -4.15 -13.32 -6.70
CA SER A 165 -3.43 -12.39 -5.82
C SER A 165 -3.85 -10.94 -6.07
N SER A 166 -4.03 -10.55 -7.35
CA SER A 166 -4.51 -9.22 -7.70
C SER A 166 -5.93 -8.97 -7.17
N ARG A 167 -6.83 -9.95 -7.29
CA ARG A 167 -8.19 -9.87 -6.77
C ARG A 167 -8.22 -9.73 -5.24
N ASP A 168 -7.43 -10.53 -4.53
CA ASP A 168 -7.35 -10.50 -3.07
C ASP A 168 -6.77 -9.17 -2.56
N ALA A 169 -5.67 -8.70 -3.15
CA ALA A 169 -5.06 -7.41 -2.82
C ALA A 169 -6.04 -6.24 -3.02
N LEU A 170 -6.78 -6.23 -4.14
CA LEU A 170 -7.77 -5.20 -4.41
C LEU A 170 -8.95 -5.24 -3.44
N ARG A 171 -9.45 -6.43 -3.10
CA ARG A 171 -10.52 -6.61 -2.10
C ARG A 171 -10.08 -6.10 -0.72
N LYS A 172 -8.87 -6.42 -0.29
CA LYS A 172 -8.30 -5.92 0.97
C LYS A 172 -8.18 -4.41 0.95
N CYS A 173 -7.69 -3.83 -0.14
CA CYS A 173 -7.63 -2.38 -0.33
C CYS A 173 -9.01 -1.74 -0.15
N TYR A 174 -10.05 -2.23 -0.84
CA TYR A 174 -11.40 -1.68 -0.73
C TYR A 174 -12.00 -1.81 0.68
N SER A 175 -11.82 -2.96 1.32
CA SER A 175 -12.31 -3.19 2.69
C SER A 175 -11.68 -2.22 3.68
N ARG A 176 -10.36 -2.06 3.61
CA ARG A 176 -9.59 -1.21 4.50
C ARG A 176 -9.84 0.28 4.27
N VAL A 177 -9.94 0.73 3.01
CA VAL A 177 -10.33 2.12 2.70
C VAL A 177 -11.73 2.39 3.24
N SER A 178 -12.67 1.46 3.08
CA SER A 178 -14.04 1.62 3.58
C SER A 178 -14.07 1.72 5.12
N GLN A 179 -13.28 0.91 5.83
CA GLN A 179 -13.12 1.01 7.29
C GLN A 179 -12.55 2.37 7.70
N LEU A 180 -11.50 2.85 7.02
CA LEU A 180 -10.89 4.15 7.29
C LEU A 180 -11.89 5.30 7.10
N MET A 181 -12.80 5.18 6.12
CA MET A 181 -13.84 6.18 5.88
C MET A 181 -15.00 6.12 6.88
N GLN A 182 -15.23 4.99 7.56
CA GLN A 182 -16.34 4.82 8.51
C GLN A 182 -15.97 5.04 9.99
N HIS A 183 -14.76 4.70 10.43
CA HIS A 183 -14.50 4.49 11.87
C HIS A 183 -14.07 5.69 12.73
N GLN A 184 -13.96 6.92 12.22
CA GLN A 184 -13.39 8.04 13.01
C GLN A 184 -14.38 9.11 13.51
N GLU A 185 -15.69 8.82 13.52
CA GLU A 185 -16.69 9.74 14.12
C GLU A 185 -16.74 9.68 15.66
N ALA A 186 -16.01 8.79 16.33
CA ALA A 186 -16.14 8.58 17.77
C ALA A 186 -14.80 8.44 18.50
N ILE A 187 -13.95 9.46 18.43
CA ILE A 187 -13.13 9.79 19.61
C ILE A 187 -13.38 11.26 19.90
N PRO A 188 -14.33 11.60 20.80
CA PRO A 188 -14.30 12.93 21.39
C PRO A 188 -12.91 13.06 22.02
N MET A 189 -12.08 13.89 21.42
CA MET A 189 -10.84 14.36 22.02
C MET A 189 -11.27 15.15 23.25
N THR A 190 -11.47 14.45 24.37
CA THR A 190 -11.59 15.07 25.68
C THR A 190 -10.20 15.61 25.99
N ASN A 191 -9.92 16.81 25.47
CA ASN A 191 -8.81 17.62 25.94
C ASN A 191 -8.88 17.57 27.46
N GLY A 192 -7.83 17.07 28.10
CA GLY A 192 -7.71 16.97 29.53
C GLY A 192 -7.90 18.35 30.17
N GLY A 193 -9.15 18.69 30.48
CA GLY A 193 -9.44 19.64 31.53
C GLY A 193 -8.98 18.99 32.85
N PRO A 194 -8.33 19.75 33.75
CA PRO A 194 -7.85 19.20 35.00
C PRO A 194 -9.02 18.50 35.71
N GLN A 195 -8.85 17.20 35.96
CA GLN A 195 -9.73 16.46 36.84
C GLN A 195 -9.68 17.17 38.19
N HIS A 196 -10.71 17.95 38.49
CA HIS A 196 -10.95 18.44 39.83
C HIS A 196 -11.26 17.20 40.68
N HIS A 197 -10.23 16.64 41.31
CA HIS A 197 -10.40 15.67 42.37
C HIS A 197 -11.30 16.33 43.44
N PRO A 198 -12.48 15.75 43.78
CA PRO A 198 -13.17 16.16 44.98
C PRO A 198 -12.27 15.85 46.17
N ALA A 199 -12.04 16.86 47.01
CA ALA A 199 -11.16 16.79 48.16
C ALA A 199 -11.46 15.56 49.05
N PRO A 200 -10.43 14.89 49.59
CA PRO A 200 -10.62 13.83 50.58
C PRO A 200 -11.35 14.38 51.80
N LYS A 201 -12.48 13.76 52.16
CA LYS A 201 -13.19 14.06 53.41
C LYS A 201 -12.26 13.75 54.59
N GLU A 202 -12.02 14.76 55.42
CA GLU A 202 -11.23 14.64 56.64
C GLU A 202 -11.76 13.52 57.56
N PRO A 203 -10.88 12.72 58.17
CA PRO A 203 -11.26 11.75 59.19
C PRO A 203 -11.58 12.48 60.50
N LYS A 204 -12.82 12.33 60.98
CA LYS A 204 -13.23 12.81 62.31
C LYS A 204 -12.38 12.16 63.40
N SER A 205 -11.59 12.99 64.07
CA SER A 205 -10.84 12.69 65.28
C SER A 205 -11.76 12.19 66.40
N LYS A 206 -11.36 11.07 67.01
CA LYS A 206 -11.88 10.55 68.29
C LYS A 206 -10.99 11.07 69.42
N ASP A 207 -11.60 11.71 70.41
CA ASP A 207 -11.14 11.78 71.80
C ASP A 207 -12.27 12.48 72.59
N LYS A 208 -12.63 12.21 73.84
CA LYS A 208 -12.35 11.14 74.81
C LYS A 208 -13.22 11.47 76.04
N LYS A 209 -13.33 10.50 76.96
CA LYS A 209 -13.62 10.60 78.42
C LYS A 209 -15.10 10.66 78.85
N LYS A 210 -15.70 9.59 79.41
CA LYS A 210 -15.62 8.95 80.78
C LYS A 210 -16.51 9.69 81.81
N PRO A 211 -16.96 9.05 82.92
CA PRO A 211 -18.10 8.14 83.11
C PRO A 211 -19.04 8.65 84.25
N GLU A 212 -19.80 7.75 84.90
CA GLU A 212 -20.73 7.91 86.06
C GLU A 212 -22.17 8.18 85.66
N GLY A 213 -23.20 7.51 86.19
CA GLY A 213 -23.33 6.53 87.26
C GLY A 213 -24.82 6.43 87.65
N SER A 214 -25.16 5.41 88.46
CA SER A 214 -26.41 5.28 89.25
C SER A 214 -27.69 4.84 88.49
N SER A 215 -28.18 3.60 88.71
CA SER A 215 -29.25 3.20 89.66
C SER A 215 -30.65 3.52 89.10
N GLU A 216 -31.70 2.69 89.05
CA GLU A 216 -32.14 1.49 89.79
C GLU A 216 -33.46 0.96 89.08
N PRO A 217 -34.43 0.20 89.66
CA PRO A 217 -34.82 -1.11 89.12
C PRO A 217 -36.31 -1.28 88.70
N LYS A 218 -36.63 -2.52 88.25
CA LYS A 218 -37.91 -3.26 88.39
C LYS A 218 -39.21 -2.71 87.75
N LYS A 219 -39.83 -3.52 86.87
CA LYS A 219 -41.01 -4.37 87.20
C LYS A 219 -41.49 -5.14 85.96
N GLY A 220 -41.78 -6.41 86.18
CA GLY A 220 -42.37 -7.38 85.26
C GLY A 220 -42.39 -8.73 85.96
#